data_AF-A0A3M1LEE7-F1
#
_entry.id   AF-A0A3M1LEE7-F1
#
_cell.length_a   1.000
_cell.length_b   1.000
_cell.length_c   1.000
_cell.angle_alpha   90.00
_cell.angle_beta   90.00
_cell.angle_gamma   90.00
#
_symmetry.space_group_name_H-M   'P 1'
#
loop_
_entity.id
_entity.type
_entity.pdbx_description
1 polymer ?
#
loop_
_entity_poly.entity_id
_entity_poly.type
_entity_poly.pdbx_seq_one_letter_code
_entity_poly.pdbx_strand_id
1 'polypeptide(L)'
;MAGLEFFLVLIILIFGLIGIGRGFLKELGVTLPLLVLLLFFTQLEALIGAERLPRLLADLAARTGVVTLDFQGSRLALVSLYTLLVVVTTFASYHGETLAFQGTPPKGPLGVLLGWLVGAVNGYLVGGTVWFYLDRYGYPIQRFSWFRLELTPTAQAMIPLLPPSLLSGLILTFLVIGMVWLRVAR
;
A
#
# COMPACT_ATOMS: atom_id res chain seq x y z
N MET A 1 -18.57 8.79 15.34
CA MET A 1 -18.10 7.46 14.89
C MET A 1 -16.69 7.66 14.36
N ALA A 2 -15.73 6.79 14.69
CA ALA A 2 -14.36 6.95 14.19
C ALA A 2 -14.34 6.64 12.69
N GLY A 3 -13.94 7.62 11.88
CA GLY A 3 -13.85 7.46 10.43
C GLY A 3 -12.64 6.61 10.01
N LEU A 4 -12.56 6.26 8.73
CA LEU A 4 -11.50 5.41 8.18
C LEU A 4 -10.10 6.04 8.34
N GLU A 5 -10.03 7.37 8.39
CA GLU A 5 -8.84 8.15 8.71
C GLU A 5 -8.21 7.77 10.06
N PHE A 6 -9.02 7.40 11.06
CA PHE A 6 -8.52 6.98 12.37
C PHE A 6 -7.74 5.67 12.26
N PHE A 7 -8.24 4.72 11.46
CA PHE A 7 -7.55 3.46 11.22
C PHE A 7 -6.24 3.68 10.46
N LEU A 8 -6.20 4.59 9.48
CA LEU A 8 -4.97 4.94 8.80
C LEU A 8 -3.93 5.50 9.78
N VAL A 9 -4.32 6.48 10.62
CA VAL A 9 -3.43 7.07 11.62
C VAL A 9 -2.94 6.00 12.60
N LEU A 10 -3.82 5.12 13.06
CA LEU A 10 -3.45 4.02 13.95
C LEU A 10 -2.41 3.09 13.31
N ILE A 11 -2.59 2.70 12.05
CA ILE A 11 -1.63 1.87 11.30
C ILE A 11 -0.27 2.59 11.19
N ILE A 12 -0.28 3.89 10.84
CA ILE A 12 0.95 4.70 10.75
C ILE A 12 1.69 4.71 12.09
N LEU A 13 0.97 4.92 13.20
CA LEU A 13 1.57 4.94 14.54
C LEU A 13 2.14 3.58 14.93
N ILE A 14 1.41 2.48 14.67
CA ILE A 14 1.88 1.12 14.98
C ILE A 14 3.17 0.81 14.22
N PHE A 15 3.21 1.08 12.90
CA PHE A 15 4.41 0.84 12.12
C PHE A 15 5.57 1.77 12.53
N GLY A 16 5.28 3.01 12.92
CA GLY A 16 6.28 3.90 13.51
C GLY A 16 6.91 3.30 14.77
N LEU A 17 6.10 2.75 15.67
CA LEU A 17 6.60 2.06 16.87
C LEU A 17 7.43 0.82 16.52
N ILE A 18 7.01 0.02 15.53
CA ILE A 18 7.80 -1.11 15.02
C ILE A 18 9.16 -0.63 14.49
N GLY A 19 9.17 0.49 13.77
CA GLY A 19 10.38 1.07 13.21
C GLY A 19 11.40 1.53 14.25
N ILE A 20 10.95 1.98 15.43
CA ILE A 20 11.83 2.26 16.58
C ILE A 20 12.60 1.00 16.99
N GLY A 21 11.90 -0.13 17.15
CA GLY A 21 12.50 -1.38 17.62
C GLY A 21 13.40 -2.05 16.58
N ARG A 22 13.07 -1.89 15.29
CA ARG A 22 13.75 -2.59 14.18
C ARG A 22 14.91 -1.79 13.58
N GLY A 23 14.83 -0.47 13.66
CA GLY A 23 15.86 0.44 13.17
C GLY A 23 15.70 0.85 11.71
N PHE A 24 16.10 2.08 11.43
CA PHE A 24 15.95 2.78 10.15
C PHE A 24 16.37 1.97 8.91
N LEU A 25 17.58 1.38 8.90
CA LEU A 25 18.11 0.70 7.72
C LEU A 25 17.32 -0.56 7.33
N LYS A 26 16.75 -1.26 8.32
CA LYS A 26 15.90 -2.43 8.08
C LYS A 26 14.51 -2.00 7.60
N GLU A 27 13.98 -0.90 8.14
CA GLU A 27 12.71 -0.34 7.68
C GLU A 27 12.78 0.19 6.24
N LEU A 28 13.89 0.80 5.82
CA LEU A 28 14.11 1.15 4.40
C LEU A 28 14.09 -0.08 3.49
N GLY A 29 14.59 -1.21 4.00
CA GLY A 29 14.52 -2.51 3.32
C GLY A 29 13.10 -3.00 3.07
N VAL A 30 12.13 -2.58 3.91
CA VAL A 30 10.69 -2.84 3.71
C VAL A 30 10.05 -1.81 2.78
N THR A 31 10.48 -0.56 2.88
CA THR A 31 9.97 0.52 2.00
C THR A 31 10.18 0.17 0.53
N LEU A 32 11.34 -0.39 0.16
CA LEU A 32 11.65 -0.68 -1.24
C LEU A 32 10.65 -1.67 -1.90
N PRO A 33 10.39 -2.89 -1.37
CA PRO A 33 9.35 -3.77 -1.91
C PRO A 33 7.96 -3.15 -1.96
N LEU A 34 7.58 -2.33 -0.97
CA LEU A 34 6.29 -1.63 -0.97
C LEU A 34 6.19 -0.60 -2.10
N LEU A 35 7.27 0.16 -2.35
CA LEU A 35 7.33 1.12 -3.46
C LEU A 35 7.34 0.41 -4.82
N VAL A 36 8.03 -0.73 -4.93
CA VAL A 36 8.00 -1.56 -6.15
C VAL A 36 6.60 -2.10 -6.41
N LEU A 37 5.90 -2.57 -5.37
CA LEU A 37 4.52 -3.02 -5.48
C LEU A 37 3.59 -1.88 -5.90
N LEU A 38 3.75 -0.69 -5.31
CA LEU A 38 3.00 0.50 -5.68
C LEU A 38 3.25 0.89 -7.14
N LEU A 39 4.50 0.79 -7.60
CA LEU A 39 4.86 1.04 -9.00
C LEU A 39 4.19 0.02 -9.91
N PHE A 40 4.20 -1.25 -9.52
CA PHE A 40 3.50 -2.30 -10.27
C PHE A 40 2.01 -2.00 -10.40
N PHE A 41 1.32 -1.60 -9.33
CA PHE A 41 -0.10 -1.31 -9.39
C PHE A 41 -0.43 -0.09 -10.24
N THR A 42 0.31 1.01 -10.05
CA THR A 42 0.09 2.24 -10.83
C THR A 42 0.35 2.02 -12.32
N GLN A 43 1.36 1.23 -12.67
CA GLN A 43 1.66 0.89 -14.07
C GLN A 43 0.64 -0.09 -14.66
N LEU A 44 0.14 -1.05 -13.87
CA LEU A 44 -0.93 -1.95 -14.30
C LEU A 44 -2.20 -1.16 -14.66
N GLU A 45 -2.60 -0.22 -13.81
CA GLU A 45 -3.73 0.67 -14.09
C GLU A 45 -3.46 1.59 -15.29
N ALA A 46 -2.26 2.11 -15.45
CA ALA A 46 -1.90 2.96 -16.59
C ALA A 46 -1.94 2.19 -17.92
N LEU A 47 -1.50 0.93 -17.92
CA LEU A 47 -1.44 0.08 -19.12
C LEU A 47 -2.84 -0.38 -19.56
N ILE A 48 -3.66 -0.85 -18.61
CA ILE A 48 -4.93 -1.49 -18.92
C ILE A 48 -6.09 -0.50 -18.82
N GLY A 49 -6.03 0.43 -17.86
CA GLY A 49 -7.11 1.34 -17.48
C GLY A 49 -7.91 0.80 -16.29
N ALA A 50 -8.07 1.63 -15.25
CA ALA A 50 -8.72 1.25 -13.99
C ALA A 50 -10.16 0.73 -14.16
N GLU A 51 -10.94 1.26 -15.10
CA GLU A 51 -12.31 0.79 -15.38
C GLU A 51 -12.38 -0.47 -16.24
N ARG A 52 -11.30 -0.78 -16.97
CA ARG A 52 -11.23 -1.98 -17.82
C ARG A 52 -10.79 -3.20 -17.01
N LEU A 53 -9.99 -3.01 -15.97
CA LEU A 53 -9.48 -4.10 -15.13
C LEU A 53 -10.59 -4.98 -14.53
N PRO A 54 -11.67 -4.44 -13.90
CA PRO A 54 -12.76 -5.26 -13.36
C PRO A 54 -13.54 -5.99 -14.45
N ARG A 55 -13.65 -5.40 -15.64
CA ARG A 55 -14.35 -6.02 -16.79
C ARG A 55 -13.56 -7.20 -17.32
N LEU A 56 -12.25 -7.03 -17.52
CA LEU A 56 -11.37 -8.11 -17.94
C LEU A 56 -11.38 -9.28 -16.95
N LEU A 57 -11.35 -8.99 -15.64
CA LEU A 57 -11.42 -10.02 -14.62
C LEU A 57 -12.76 -10.80 -14.69
N ALA A 58 -13.88 -10.10 -14.89
CA ALA A 58 -15.19 -10.73 -15.06
C ALA A 58 -15.26 -11.58 -16.34
N ASP A 59 -14.75 -11.07 -17.46
CA ASP A 59 -14.72 -11.79 -18.74
C ASP A 59 -13.84 -13.05 -18.68
N LEU A 60 -12.68 -12.97 -18.02
CA LEU A 60 -11.80 -14.12 -17.80
C LEU A 60 -12.46 -15.16 -16.90
N ALA A 61 -13.07 -14.75 -15.79
CA ALA A 61 -13.80 -15.64 -14.90
C ALA A 61 -14.93 -16.39 -15.64
N ALA A 62 -15.72 -15.67 -16.44
CA ALA A 62 -16.79 -16.25 -17.26
C ALA A 62 -16.26 -17.29 -18.26
N ARG A 63 -15.10 -17.06 -18.87
CA ARG A 63 -14.47 -18.01 -19.81
C ARG A 63 -13.98 -19.30 -19.15
N THR A 64 -13.57 -19.23 -17.87
CA THR A 64 -13.14 -20.44 -17.14
C THR A 64 -14.31 -21.33 -16.72
N GLY A 65 -15.54 -20.81 -16.72
CA GLY A 65 -16.74 -21.56 -16.33
C GLY A 65 -16.82 -21.93 -14.84
N VAL A 66 -15.81 -21.56 -14.03
CA VAL A 66 -15.74 -21.91 -12.60
C VAL A 66 -16.56 -20.95 -11.75
N VAL A 67 -16.56 -19.65 -12.08
CA VAL A 67 -17.24 -18.60 -11.33
C VAL A 67 -17.76 -17.53 -12.28
N THR A 68 -19.03 -17.13 -12.12
CA THR A 68 -19.57 -15.92 -12.74
C THR A 68 -19.44 -14.76 -11.76
N LEU A 69 -18.58 -13.80 -12.09
CA LEU A 69 -18.43 -12.57 -11.32
C LEU A 69 -19.31 -11.49 -11.93
N ASP A 70 -20.25 -10.97 -11.15
CA ASP A 70 -20.92 -9.72 -11.49
C ASP A 70 -19.94 -8.53 -11.38
N PHE A 71 -20.33 -7.37 -11.89
CA PHE A 71 -19.43 -6.20 -11.91
C PHE A 71 -19.00 -5.75 -10.50
N GLN A 72 -19.86 -5.92 -9.49
CA GLN A 72 -19.51 -5.65 -8.09
C GLN A 72 -18.58 -6.73 -7.53
N GLY A 73 -18.78 -7.99 -7.90
CA GLY A 73 -17.91 -9.11 -7.57
C GLY A 73 -16.50 -8.95 -8.13
N SER A 74 -16.35 -8.47 -9.36
CA SER A 74 -15.02 -8.25 -9.95
C SER A 74 -14.27 -7.09 -9.29
N ARG A 75 -14.96 -6.02 -8.89
CA ARG A 75 -14.39 -4.94 -8.07
C ARG A 75 -13.94 -5.42 -6.70
N LEU A 76 -14.78 -6.20 -6.01
CA LEU A 76 -14.40 -6.81 -4.73
C LEU A 76 -13.18 -7.73 -4.89
N ALA A 77 -13.16 -8.57 -5.93
CA ALA A 77 -12.06 -9.48 -6.20
C ALA A 77 -10.75 -8.73 -6.45
N LEU A 78 -10.78 -7.63 -7.22
CA LEU A 78 -9.60 -6.79 -7.45
C LEU A 78 -9.10 -6.09 -6.19
N VAL A 79 -9.98 -5.46 -5.42
CA VAL A 79 -9.60 -4.86 -4.12
C VAL A 79 -9.02 -5.91 -3.18
N SER A 80 -9.61 -7.10 -3.15
CA SER A 80 -9.10 -8.22 -2.33
C SER A 80 -7.72 -8.67 -2.82
N LEU A 81 -7.50 -8.75 -4.12
CA LEU A 81 -6.19 -9.08 -4.71
C LEU A 81 -5.14 -8.02 -4.36
N TYR A 82 -5.44 -6.73 -4.54
CA TYR A 82 -4.53 -5.65 -4.15
C TYR A 82 -4.21 -5.68 -2.67
N THR A 83 -5.22 -5.84 -1.82
CA THR A 83 -5.04 -5.95 -0.37
C THR A 83 -4.18 -7.17 -0.01
N LEU A 84 -4.46 -8.32 -0.61
CA LEU A 84 -3.69 -9.55 -0.39
C LEU A 84 -2.22 -9.35 -0.79
N LEU A 85 -1.96 -8.77 -1.95
CA LEU A 85 -0.59 -8.50 -2.41
C LEU A 85 0.12 -7.52 -1.47
N VAL A 86 -0.53 -6.45 -1.01
CA VAL A 86 0.04 -5.54 0.00
C VAL A 86 0.36 -6.28 1.29
N VAL A 87 -0.56 -7.09 1.81
CA VAL A 87 -0.36 -7.86 3.05
C VAL A 87 0.77 -8.87 2.90
N VAL A 88 0.80 -9.64 1.82
CA VAL A 88 1.85 -10.63 1.54
C VAL A 88 3.20 -9.97 1.39
N THR A 89 3.30 -8.88 0.61
CA THR A 89 4.55 -8.12 0.46
C THR A 89 5.02 -7.54 1.78
N THR A 90 4.10 -6.96 2.58
CA THR A 90 4.41 -6.43 3.91
C THR A 90 4.92 -7.55 4.81
N PHE A 91 4.17 -8.64 4.93
CA PHE A 91 4.53 -9.79 5.76
C PHE A 91 5.89 -10.38 5.38
N ALA A 92 6.11 -10.64 4.09
CA ALA A 92 7.38 -11.16 3.57
C ALA A 92 8.55 -10.20 3.82
N SER A 93 8.30 -8.89 3.76
CA SER A 93 9.33 -7.87 4.04
C SER A 93 9.67 -7.75 5.53
N TYR A 94 8.73 -8.09 6.42
CA TYR A 94 8.97 -8.10 7.87
C TYR A 94 9.58 -9.42 8.37
N HIS A 95 9.17 -10.57 7.81
CA HIS A 95 9.60 -11.90 8.25
C HIS A 95 10.80 -12.48 7.48
N GLY A 96 10.99 -12.09 6.22
CA GLY A 96 12.11 -12.58 5.42
C GLY A 96 13.45 -11.96 5.84
N GLU A 97 14.55 -12.46 5.26
CA GLU A 97 15.84 -11.78 5.27
C GLU A 97 15.64 -10.39 4.67
N THR A 98 15.51 -9.41 5.56
CA THR A 98 15.16 -8.05 5.20
C THR A 98 16.28 -7.51 4.33
N LEU A 99 15.94 -6.79 3.26
CA LEU A 99 16.90 -6.12 2.40
C LEU A 99 17.50 -4.91 3.13
N ALA A 100 18.18 -5.15 4.25
CA ALA A 100 18.75 -4.13 5.09
C ALA A 100 19.73 -3.32 4.24
N PHE A 101 19.52 -2.01 4.24
CA PHE A 101 20.43 -1.11 3.57
C PHE A 101 21.78 -1.13 4.27
N GLN A 102 22.86 -1.04 3.49
CA GLN A 102 24.21 -1.00 4.03
C GLN A 102 24.46 0.36 4.69
N GLY A 103 25.28 0.38 5.74
CA GLY A 103 25.66 1.59 6.46
C GLY A 103 25.66 1.42 7.97
N THR A 104 26.17 2.43 8.68
CA THR A 104 26.14 2.51 10.14
C THR A 104 24.94 3.34 10.57
N PRO A 105 23.93 2.74 11.23
CA PRO A 105 22.76 3.49 11.67
C PRO A 105 23.18 4.52 12.73
N PRO A 106 22.64 5.75 12.68
CA PRO A 106 22.91 6.75 13.70
C PRO A 106 22.43 6.25 15.06
N LYS A 107 23.27 6.41 16.09
CA LYS A 107 22.97 5.95 17.46
C LYS A 107 22.18 7.02 18.23
N GLY A 108 21.51 6.60 19.30
CA GLY A 108 20.81 7.50 20.22
C GLY A 108 19.49 8.05 19.66
N PRO A 109 19.05 9.24 20.12
CA PRO A 109 17.72 9.78 19.80
C PRO A 109 17.46 9.95 18.30
N LEU A 110 18.49 10.26 17.51
CA LEU A 110 18.36 10.41 16.05
C LEU A 110 18.00 9.09 15.37
N GLY A 111 18.61 7.97 15.80
CA GLY A 111 18.29 6.64 15.28
C GLY A 111 16.87 6.21 15.59
N VAL A 112 16.39 6.54 16.80
CA VAL A 112 15.00 6.31 17.22
C VAL A 112 14.02 7.10 16.36
N LEU A 113 14.28 8.40 16.17
CA LEU A 113 13.43 9.27 15.35
C LEU A 113 13.36 8.79 13.89
N LEU A 114 14.51 8.44 13.29
CA LEU A 114 14.56 7.93 11.93
C LEU A 114 13.88 6.58 11.78
N GLY A 115 14.05 5.67 12.75
CA GLY A 115 13.32 4.41 12.80
C GLY A 115 11.81 4.64 12.83
N TRP A 116 11.34 5.55 13.69
CA TRP A 116 9.93 5.91 13.78
C TRP A 116 9.40 6.52 12.48
N LEU A 117 10.12 7.47 11.87
CA LEU A 117 9.70 8.13 10.65
C LEU A 117 9.58 7.16 9.48
N VAL A 118 10.57 6.29 9.26
CA VAL A 118 10.51 5.32 8.16
C VAL A 118 9.46 4.24 8.43
N GLY A 119 9.32 3.79 9.68
CA GLY A 119 8.21 2.93 10.07
C GLY A 119 6.86 3.58 9.76
N ALA A 120 6.67 4.85 10.14
CA ALA A 120 5.44 5.59 9.86
C ALA A 120 5.17 5.70 8.35
N VAL A 121 6.20 5.96 7.53
CA VAL A 121 6.11 5.92 6.06
C VAL A 121 5.67 4.54 5.57
N ASN A 122 6.22 3.45 6.11
CA ASN A 122 5.81 2.09 5.77
C ASN A 122 4.33 1.85 6.11
N GLY A 123 3.87 2.27 7.30
CA GLY A 123 2.46 2.18 7.68
C GLY A 123 1.55 2.99 6.77
N TYR A 124 1.97 4.18 6.35
CA TYR A 124 1.26 5.01 5.38
C TYR A 124 1.21 4.36 4.00
N LEU A 125 2.31 3.77 3.51
CA LEU A 125 2.33 3.02 2.25
C LEU A 125 1.38 1.82 2.30
N VAL A 126 1.38 1.05 3.38
CA VAL A 126 0.51 -0.13 3.53
C VAL A 126 -0.96 0.27 3.65
N GLY A 127 -1.32 1.01 4.70
CA GLY A 127 -2.70 1.38 4.98
C GLY A 127 -3.27 2.32 3.92
N GLY A 128 -2.48 3.29 3.47
CA GLY A 128 -2.92 4.26 2.47
C GLY A 128 -3.12 3.65 1.09
N THR A 129 -2.31 2.67 0.68
CA THR A 129 -2.51 1.99 -0.61
C THR A 129 -3.79 1.14 -0.58
N VAL A 130 -4.02 0.40 0.51
CA VAL A 130 -5.26 -0.38 0.67
C VAL A 130 -6.48 0.53 0.64
N TRP A 131 -6.44 1.65 1.38
CA TRP A 131 -7.53 2.63 1.36
C TRP A 131 -7.73 3.23 -0.04
N PHE A 132 -6.65 3.61 -0.73
CA PHE A 132 -6.78 4.17 -2.07
C PHE A 132 -7.53 3.22 -3.01
N TYR A 133 -7.20 1.92 -3.01
CA TYR A 133 -7.88 0.97 -3.88
C TYR A 133 -9.32 0.67 -3.43
N LEU A 134 -9.61 0.76 -2.13
CA LEU A 134 -11.00 0.75 -1.66
C LEU A 134 -11.79 1.92 -2.23
N ASP A 135 -11.25 3.14 -2.17
CA ASP A 135 -11.87 4.34 -2.72
C ASP A 135 -12.04 4.27 -4.24
N ARG A 136 -10.95 3.89 -4.93
CA ARG A 136 -10.86 3.78 -6.39
C ARG A 136 -11.96 2.94 -7.01
N TYR A 137 -12.39 1.88 -6.32
CA TYR A 137 -13.45 0.99 -6.80
C TYR A 137 -14.81 1.18 -6.09
N GLY A 138 -14.96 2.27 -5.34
CA GLY A 138 -16.23 2.66 -4.71
C GLY A 138 -16.61 1.82 -3.49
N TYR A 139 -15.63 1.41 -2.69
CA TYR A 139 -15.81 0.65 -1.45
C TYR A 139 -16.68 -0.61 -1.63
N PRO A 140 -16.28 -1.57 -2.48
CA PRO A 140 -17.11 -2.74 -2.83
C PRO A 140 -17.46 -3.63 -1.63
N ILE A 141 -16.75 -3.48 -0.50
CA ILE A 141 -17.06 -4.14 0.77
C ILE A 141 -18.40 -3.69 1.38
N GLN A 142 -18.95 -2.54 0.99
CA GLN A 142 -20.28 -2.09 1.44
C GLN A 142 -21.44 -2.96 0.93
N ARG A 143 -21.18 -3.90 0.02
CA ARG A 143 -22.16 -4.94 -0.35
C ARG A 143 -22.55 -5.83 0.83
N PHE A 144 -21.70 -5.91 1.85
CA PHE A 144 -21.98 -6.65 3.06
C PHE A 144 -22.80 -5.78 4.01
N SER A 145 -24.03 -6.22 4.32
CA SER A 145 -25.02 -5.43 5.08
C SER A 145 -24.58 -4.99 6.48
N TRP A 146 -23.60 -5.68 7.06
CA TRP A 146 -23.00 -5.39 8.37
C TRP A 146 -21.88 -4.34 8.30
N PHE A 147 -21.54 -3.85 7.11
CA PHE A 147 -20.51 -2.83 6.91
C PHE A 147 -21.11 -1.60 6.19
N ARG A 148 -21.19 -0.48 6.90
CA ARG A 148 -21.57 0.82 6.33
C ARG A 148 -20.44 1.79 6.54
N LEU A 149 -19.94 2.38 5.44
CA LEU A 149 -18.86 3.34 5.52
C LEU A 149 -19.44 4.74 5.31
N GLU A 150 -19.44 5.53 6.37
CA GLU A 150 -19.67 6.96 6.29
C GLU A 150 -18.31 7.65 6.21
N LEU A 151 -17.94 8.13 5.01
CA LEU A 151 -16.75 8.96 4.86
C LEU A 151 -16.99 10.32 5.50
N THR A 152 -16.18 10.65 6.51
CA THR A 152 -16.14 12.00 7.07
C THR A 152 -15.58 12.99 6.03
N PRO A 153 -15.87 14.30 6.15
CA PRO A 153 -15.25 15.31 5.29
C PRO A 153 -13.71 15.26 5.34
N THR A 154 -13.15 14.94 6.51
CA THR A 154 -11.71 14.75 6.69
C THR A 154 -11.20 13.56 5.88
N ALA A 155 -11.90 12.42 5.92
CA ALA A 155 -11.55 11.24 5.12
C ALA A 155 -11.49 11.58 3.63
N GLN A 156 -12.47 12.33 3.12
CA GLN A 156 -12.52 12.74 1.72
C GLN A 156 -11.34 13.65 1.34
N ALA A 157 -10.98 14.59 2.22
CA ALA A 157 -9.83 15.47 2.01
C ALA A 157 -8.47 14.74 2.01
N MET A 158 -8.39 13.54 2.60
CA MET A 158 -7.18 12.73 2.63
C MET A 158 -6.98 11.86 1.40
N ILE A 159 -8.03 11.56 0.62
CA ILE A 159 -7.94 10.70 -0.58
C ILE A 159 -6.86 11.16 -1.58
N PRO A 160 -6.74 12.46 -1.92
CA PRO A 160 -5.69 12.94 -2.82
C PRO A 160 -4.28 12.80 -2.24
N LEU A 161 -4.19 12.69 -0.91
CA LEU A 161 -2.95 12.54 -0.15
C LEU A 161 -2.59 11.07 0.08
N LEU A 162 -3.26 10.10 -0.56
CA LEU A 162 -2.93 8.69 -0.43
C LEU A 162 -1.75 8.31 -1.35
N PRO A 163 -1.02 7.21 -1.05
CA PRO A 163 0.24 6.90 -1.72
C PRO A 163 0.14 6.80 -3.24
N PRO A 164 -0.85 6.10 -3.85
CA PRO A 164 -0.93 6.00 -5.30
C PRO A 164 -1.26 7.34 -5.99
N SER A 165 -1.93 8.27 -5.32
CA SER A 165 -2.19 9.62 -5.86
C SER A 165 -0.93 10.49 -5.80
N LEU A 166 -0.25 10.49 -4.64
CA LEU A 166 0.90 11.35 -4.38
C LEU A 166 2.18 10.84 -5.07
N LEU A 167 2.40 9.54 -5.03
CA LEU A 167 3.57 8.85 -5.59
C LEU A 167 3.14 8.15 -6.88
N SER A 168 3.14 8.89 -7.99
CA SER A 168 2.78 8.35 -9.30
C SER A 168 3.73 8.82 -10.41
N GLY A 169 3.68 8.11 -11.55
CA GLY A 169 4.45 8.44 -12.74
C GLY A 169 5.96 8.51 -12.50
N LEU A 170 6.57 9.60 -12.95
CA LEU A 170 8.02 9.79 -12.89
C LEU A 170 8.54 9.88 -11.44
N ILE A 171 7.78 10.48 -10.51
CA ILE A 171 8.20 10.64 -9.12
C ILE A 171 8.43 9.28 -8.49
N LEU A 172 7.44 8.39 -8.59
CA LEU A 172 7.56 7.03 -8.05
C LEU A 172 8.65 6.24 -8.76
N THR A 173 8.77 6.38 -10.08
CA THR A 173 9.81 5.69 -10.87
C THR A 173 11.21 6.09 -10.43
N PHE A 174 11.49 7.39 -10.32
CA PHE A 174 12.79 7.88 -9.85
C PHE A 174 13.05 7.52 -8.38
N LEU A 175 12.02 7.55 -7.54
CA LEU A 175 12.14 7.14 -6.14
C LEU A 175 12.54 5.65 -6.03
N VAL A 176 11.89 4.76 -6.78
CA VAL A 176 12.22 3.33 -6.81
C VAL A 176 13.64 3.12 -7.34
N ILE A 177 14.01 3.75 -8.45
CA ILE A 177 15.37 3.64 -9.02
C ILE A 177 16.41 4.14 -8.00
N GLY A 178 16.16 5.28 -7.37
CA GLY A 178 17.03 5.85 -6.35
C GLY A 178 17.19 4.91 -5.14
N MET A 179 16.10 4.31 -4.67
CA MET A 179 16.13 3.34 -3.57
C MET A 179 16.88 2.05 -3.95
N VAL A 180 16.70 1.54 -5.16
CA VAL A 180 17.48 0.38 -5.66
C VAL A 180 18.96 0.74 -5.76
N TRP A 181 19.28 1.92 -6.29
CA TRP A 181 20.66 2.38 -6.41
C TRP A 181 21.31 2.54 -5.03
N LEU A 182 20.65 3.20 -4.07
CA LEU A 182 21.13 3.36 -2.69
C LEU A 182 21.38 2.02 -1.98
N ARG A 183 20.66 0.97 -2.37
CA ARG A 183 20.86 -0.37 -1.82
C ARG A 183 22.13 -1.05 -2.37
N VAL A 184 22.41 -0.84 -3.65
CA VAL A 184 23.49 -1.52 -4.39
C VAL A 184 24.80 -0.75 -4.35
N ALA A 185 24.72 0.58 -4.31
CA ALA A 185 25.85 1.47 -4.11
C ALA A 185 26.46 1.18 -2.74
N ARG A 186 27.75 0.83 -2.75
CA ARG A 186 28.56 0.55 -1.56
C ARG A 186 29.14 1.83 -1.01
#